data_AF-A0A3D4KUR7-F1
#
_entry.id   AF-A0A3D4KUR7-F1
#
_cell.length_a   1.000
_cell.length_b   1.000
_cell.length_c   1.000
_cell.angle_alpha   90.00
_cell.angle_beta   90.00
_cell.angle_gamma   90.00
#
_symmetry.space_group_name_H-M   'P 1'
#
loop_
_entity.id
_entity.type
_entity.pdbx_description
1 polymer ?
#
loop_
_entity_poly.entity_id
_entity_poly.type
_entity_poly.pdbx_seq_one_letter_code
_entity_poly.pdbx_strand_id
1 'polypeptide(L)'
;MDRERSEVEDIDRSLYDFRYEEKDDDFYRVREGLTEDIVLEISAEKHDPDWMRDFRLQSLKIYNDLKVPEWGPDISGLNMDDIVTYVRHKTGMQATWDEVPQDIKTTFEKLGIPEAERTSLAGVGAQYDSELVYHNVKEEVLAQGVVYTDMESALTGEYADMVREHFMKLVPPTDHKFAALHGAVWSGGSFVYVPP
;
A
#
# COMPACT_ATOMS: atom_id res chain seq x y z
N MET A 1 -13.76 -16.04 36.98
CA MET A 1 -13.79 -14.57 36.91
C MET A 1 -13.53 -14.22 35.47
N ASP A 2 -14.61 -14.06 34.72
CA ASP A 2 -14.57 -13.64 33.32
C ASP A 2 -14.01 -12.22 33.27
N ARG A 3 -12.95 -12.01 32.50
CA ARG A 3 -12.46 -10.67 32.19
C ARG A 3 -13.44 -10.09 31.18
N GLU A 4 -14.33 -9.22 31.65
CA GLU A 4 -15.14 -8.35 30.81
C GLU A 4 -14.21 -7.69 29.78
N ARG A 5 -14.49 -7.94 28.49
CA ARG A 5 -13.87 -7.22 27.38
C ARG A 5 -14.13 -5.75 27.63
N SER A 6 -13.10 -4.91 27.60
CA SER A 6 -13.29 -3.46 27.61
C SER A 6 -14.15 -3.07 26.41
N GLU A 7 -15.42 -2.78 26.64
CA GLU A 7 -16.33 -2.30 25.61
C GLU A 7 -15.77 -0.98 25.05
N VAL A 8 -15.51 -0.96 23.75
CA VAL A 8 -14.95 0.19 23.01
C VAL A 8 -16.07 1.16 22.63
N GLU A 9 -17.00 1.42 23.55
CA GLU A 9 -18.19 2.25 23.27
C GLU A 9 -17.90 3.77 23.24
N ASP A 10 -16.76 4.21 23.78
CA ASP A 10 -16.48 5.65 23.97
C ASP A 10 -15.73 6.35 22.81
N ILE A 11 -15.50 5.67 21.68
CA ILE A 11 -14.91 6.32 20.50
C ILE A 11 -16.01 6.54 19.47
N ASP A 12 -16.43 7.80 19.30
CA ASP A 12 -17.30 8.20 18.20
C ASP A 12 -16.55 7.99 16.87
N ARG A 13 -16.88 6.88 16.20
CA ARG A 13 -16.33 6.50 14.89
C ARG A 13 -17.19 7.02 13.74
N SER A 14 -18.30 7.72 14.00
CA SER A 14 -19.21 8.20 12.94
C SER A 14 -18.52 9.12 11.93
N LEU A 15 -17.48 9.83 12.37
CA LEU A 15 -16.62 10.65 11.53
C LEU A 15 -15.88 9.84 10.43
N TYR A 16 -15.66 8.54 10.65
CA TYR A 16 -14.92 7.64 9.77
C TYR A 16 -15.79 6.49 9.20
N ASP A 17 -17.01 6.31 9.69
CA ASP A 17 -17.92 5.23 9.30
C ASP A 17 -18.80 5.63 8.10
N PHE A 18 -18.16 5.90 6.97
CA PHE A 18 -18.82 6.18 5.70
C PHE A 18 -18.26 5.29 4.59
N ARG A 19 -19.11 4.90 3.64
CA ARG A 19 -18.72 4.16 2.44
C ARG A 19 -19.12 4.96 1.22
N TYR A 20 -18.18 5.15 0.29
CA TYR A 20 -18.51 5.66 -1.03
C TYR A 20 -18.93 4.49 -1.94
N GLU A 21 -19.95 4.69 -2.77
CA GLU A 21 -20.25 3.75 -3.85
C GLU A 21 -19.16 3.89 -4.91
N GLU A 22 -18.26 2.92 -4.97
CA GLU A 22 -17.32 2.77 -6.06
C GLU A 22 -18.08 2.29 -7.30
N LYS A 23 -18.08 3.09 -8.36
CA LYS A 23 -18.58 2.63 -9.66
C LYS A 23 -17.54 1.72 -10.27
N ASP A 24 -17.92 0.48 -10.61
CA ASP A 24 -17.00 -0.50 -11.20
C ASP A 24 -16.30 0.01 -12.47
N ASP A 25 -16.90 0.96 -13.19
CA ASP A 25 -16.30 1.57 -14.38
C ASP A 25 -15.08 2.45 -14.08
N ASP A 26 -14.91 2.94 -12.85
CA ASP A 26 -13.82 3.84 -12.46
C ASP A 26 -12.57 3.09 -11.98
N PHE A 27 -12.69 1.79 -11.65
CA PHE A 27 -11.64 0.99 -11.03
C PHE A 27 -11.21 -0.19 -11.88
N TYR A 28 -9.92 -0.53 -11.78
CA TYR A 28 -9.39 -1.83 -12.20
C TYR A 28 -9.23 -2.70 -10.95
N ARG A 29 -9.70 -3.93 -11.03
CA ARG A 29 -9.63 -4.91 -9.94
C ARG A 29 -9.14 -6.24 -10.50
N VAL A 30 -8.19 -6.87 -9.80
CA VAL A 30 -7.89 -8.28 -10.05
C VAL A 30 -9.01 -9.15 -9.50
N ARG A 31 -8.99 -10.43 -9.87
CA ARG A 31 -9.92 -11.42 -9.31
C ARG A 31 -9.70 -11.58 -7.81
N GLU A 32 -10.78 -11.93 -7.11
CA GLU A 32 -10.71 -12.34 -5.71
C GLU A 32 -9.81 -13.56 -5.56
N GLY A 33 -9.07 -13.60 -4.45
CA GLY A 33 -8.23 -14.71 -4.08
C GLY A 33 -6.74 -14.44 -4.18
N LEU A 34 -5.98 -15.50 -3.90
CA LEU A 34 -4.54 -15.46 -3.85
C LEU A 34 -3.96 -16.68 -4.58
N THR A 35 -3.75 -16.51 -5.88
CA THR A 35 -3.22 -17.56 -6.76
C THR A 35 -2.00 -17.06 -7.52
N GLU A 36 -1.25 -18.00 -8.11
CA GLU A 36 -0.10 -17.68 -8.97
C GLU A 36 -0.50 -16.77 -10.13
N ASP A 37 -1.63 -17.06 -10.79
CA ASP A 37 -2.16 -16.25 -11.89
C ASP A 37 -2.45 -14.81 -11.47
N ILE A 38 -3.02 -14.60 -10.27
CA ILE A 38 -3.31 -13.27 -9.74
C ILE A 38 -2.00 -12.51 -9.46
N VAL A 39 -1.01 -13.18 -8.87
CA VAL A 39 0.30 -12.57 -8.61
C VAL A 39 1.00 -12.18 -9.91
N LEU A 40 0.91 -13.02 -10.95
CA LEU A 40 1.42 -12.72 -12.28
C LEU A 40 0.67 -11.57 -12.96
N GLU A 41 -0.66 -11.51 -12.80
CA GLU A 41 -1.50 -10.42 -13.29
C GLU A 41 -1.12 -9.08 -12.64
N ILE A 42 -0.96 -9.05 -11.31
CA ILE A 42 -0.47 -7.86 -10.59
C ILE A 42 0.91 -7.46 -11.10
N SER A 43 1.82 -8.42 -11.25
CA SER A 43 3.19 -8.14 -11.68
C SER A 43 3.25 -7.57 -13.10
N ALA A 44 2.41 -8.08 -14.01
CA ALA A 44 2.28 -7.56 -15.36
C ALA A 44 1.67 -6.17 -15.38
N GLU A 45 0.60 -5.95 -14.62
CA GLU A 45 -0.09 -4.66 -14.51
C GLU A 45 0.84 -3.57 -13.95
N LYS A 46 1.70 -3.93 -12.98
CA LYS A 46 2.70 -3.04 -12.39
C LYS A 46 4.00 -2.95 -13.16
N HIS A 47 4.14 -3.66 -14.26
CA HIS A 47 5.34 -3.66 -15.12
C HIS A 47 6.63 -4.00 -14.35
N ASP A 48 6.53 -4.96 -13.43
CA ASP A 48 7.66 -5.35 -12.59
C ASP A 48 8.85 -5.88 -13.42
N PRO A 49 10.10 -5.66 -12.95
CA PRO A 49 11.25 -6.37 -13.47
C PRO A 49 11.16 -7.88 -13.12
N ASP A 50 11.81 -8.73 -13.93
CA ASP A 50 11.76 -10.20 -13.78
C ASP A 50 12.07 -10.68 -12.36
N TRP A 51 13.06 -10.06 -11.69
CA TRP A 51 13.44 -10.44 -10.34
C TRP A 51 12.33 -10.19 -9.31
N MET A 52 11.54 -9.12 -9.50
CA MET A 52 10.44 -8.79 -8.60
C MET A 52 9.26 -9.74 -8.83
N ARG A 53 8.95 -10.06 -10.10
CA ARG A 53 7.98 -11.12 -10.43
C ARG A 53 8.34 -12.43 -9.73
N ASP A 54 9.58 -12.88 -9.88
CA ASP A 54 10.05 -14.13 -9.27
C ASP A 54 10.03 -14.04 -7.73
N PHE A 55 10.35 -12.87 -7.16
CA PHE A 55 10.27 -12.61 -5.72
C PHE A 55 8.83 -12.71 -5.20
N ARG A 56 7.84 -12.17 -5.92
CA ARG A 56 6.42 -12.28 -5.57
C ARG A 56 5.97 -13.74 -5.55
N LEU A 57 6.34 -14.51 -6.57
CA LEU A 57 6.02 -15.94 -6.66
C LEU A 57 6.65 -16.74 -5.52
N GLN A 58 7.91 -16.45 -5.19
CA GLN A 58 8.58 -17.06 -4.04
C GLN A 58 7.86 -16.70 -2.73
N SER A 59 7.44 -15.45 -2.58
CA SER A 59 6.70 -14.99 -1.40
C SER A 59 5.34 -15.67 -1.28
N LEU A 60 4.62 -15.87 -2.40
CA LEU A 60 3.36 -16.63 -2.43
C LEU A 60 3.58 -18.08 -1.97
N LYS A 61 4.66 -18.72 -2.43
CA LYS A 61 5.00 -20.07 -1.99
C LYS A 61 5.25 -20.12 -0.48
N ILE A 62 6.04 -19.17 0.05
CA ILE A 62 6.30 -19.07 1.49
C ILE A 62 4.99 -18.83 2.26
N TYR A 63 4.10 -17.97 1.75
CA TYR A 63 2.78 -17.74 2.34
C TYR A 63 1.98 -19.04 2.47
N ASN A 64 1.95 -19.86 1.42
CA ASN A 64 1.21 -21.12 1.39
C ASN A 64 1.82 -22.17 2.34
N ASP A 65 3.15 -22.19 2.47
CA ASP A 65 3.87 -23.12 3.36
C ASP A 65 3.75 -22.73 4.85
N LEU A 66 3.64 -21.43 5.16
CA LEU A 66 3.54 -20.92 6.53
C LEU A 66 2.11 -21.06 7.09
N LYS A 67 2.03 -21.49 8.35
CA LYS A 67 0.77 -21.49 9.11
C LYS A 67 0.55 -20.13 9.76
N VAL A 68 -0.73 -19.79 9.97
CA VAL A 68 -1.09 -18.64 10.81
C VAL A 68 -0.60 -18.91 12.24
N PRO A 69 0.13 -17.99 12.89
CA PRO A 69 0.53 -18.20 14.28
C PRO A 69 -0.67 -18.24 15.23
N GLU A 70 -0.52 -18.98 16.32
CA GLU A 70 -1.58 -19.15 17.34
C GLU A 70 -1.67 -17.97 18.33
N TRP A 71 -0.75 -17.01 18.24
CA TRP A 71 -0.76 -15.82 19.08
C TRP A 71 -1.38 -14.64 18.32
N GLY A 72 -2.15 -13.81 19.03
CA GLY A 72 -2.82 -12.63 18.47
C GLY A 72 -4.35 -12.72 18.48
N PRO A 73 -5.05 -11.76 17.85
CA PRO A 73 -6.48 -11.82 17.66
C PRO A 73 -6.89 -13.01 16.80
N ASP A 74 -8.09 -13.53 17.03
CA ASP A 74 -8.66 -14.58 16.21
C ASP A 74 -8.95 -14.05 14.80
N ILE A 75 -8.37 -14.71 13.80
CA ILE A 75 -8.54 -14.43 12.37
C ILE A 75 -9.06 -15.67 11.62
N SER A 76 -9.71 -16.61 12.32
CA SER A 76 -10.32 -17.80 11.71
C SER A 76 -11.39 -17.47 10.66
N GLY A 77 -11.99 -16.28 10.72
CA GLY A 77 -12.91 -15.77 9.70
C GLY A 77 -12.23 -15.12 8.49
N LEU A 78 -10.91 -14.97 8.48
CA LEU A 78 -10.18 -14.40 7.34
C LEU A 78 -10.05 -15.45 6.23
N ASN A 79 -10.73 -15.22 5.12
CA ASN A 79 -10.57 -15.99 3.90
C ASN A 79 -9.92 -15.14 2.82
N MET A 80 -8.71 -15.49 2.40
CA MET A 80 -8.03 -14.75 1.33
C MET A 80 -8.70 -14.97 -0.03
N ASP A 81 -9.42 -16.08 -0.22
CA ASP A 81 -10.12 -16.40 -1.47
C ASP A 81 -11.26 -15.42 -1.80
N ASP A 82 -11.76 -14.71 -0.77
CA ASP A 82 -12.84 -13.71 -0.89
C ASP A 82 -12.31 -12.27 -0.92
N ILE A 83 -10.99 -12.07 -1.05
CA ILE A 83 -10.34 -10.75 -0.97
C ILE A 83 -9.75 -10.38 -2.32
N VAL A 84 -10.07 -9.17 -2.79
CA VAL A 84 -9.38 -8.54 -3.91
C VAL A 84 -8.09 -7.89 -3.39
N THR A 85 -6.94 -8.39 -3.84
CA THR A 85 -5.63 -7.95 -3.35
C THR A 85 -5.05 -6.75 -4.09
N TYR A 86 -5.61 -6.41 -5.27
CA TYR A 86 -5.19 -5.26 -6.05
C TYR A 86 -6.39 -4.53 -6.65
N VAL A 87 -6.49 -3.26 -6.31
CA VAL A 87 -7.51 -2.32 -6.80
C VAL A 87 -6.81 -1.00 -7.08
N ARG A 88 -7.02 -0.44 -8.26
CA ARG A 88 -6.57 0.91 -8.58
C ARG A 88 -7.64 1.71 -9.29
N HIS A 89 -7.64 3.02 -9.09
CA HIS A 89 -8.40 3.91 -9.94
C HIS A 89 -7.83 3.86 -11.37
N LYS A 90 -8.69 4.00 -12.38
CA LYS A 90 -8.26 4.15 -13.79
C LYS A 90 -7.64 5.52 -14.07
N THR A 91 -7.71 6.45 -13.11
CA THR A 91 -7.13 7.78 -13.22
C THR A 91 -5.69 7.69 -12.74
N GLY A 92 -4.76 8.19 -13.53
CA GLY A 92 -3.34 8.17 -13.18
C GLY A 92 -3.00 9.09 -12.00
N MET A 93 -1.79 8.92 -11.46
CA MET A 93 -1.21 9.77 -10.43
C MET A 93 -1.25 11.25 -10.87
N GLN A 94 -1.64 12.13 -9.95
CA GLN A 94 -1.73 13.57 -10.19
C GLN A 94 -0.60 14.30 -9.45
N ALA A 95 0.06 15.21 -10.16
CA ALA A 95 1.18 15.98 -9.60
C ALA A 95 0.68 17.17 -8.75
N THR A 96 -0.55 17.62 -8.97
CA THR A 96 -1.10 18.78 -8.27
C THR A 96 -2.38 18.43 -7.53
N TRP A 97 -2.57 19.05 -6.37
CA TRP A 97 -3.77 18.85 -5.55
C TRP A 97 -5.05 19.13 -6.35
N ASP A 98 -5.05 20.16 -7.20
CA ASP A 98 -6.22 20.57 -7.98
C ASP A 98 -6.68 19.51 -8.99
N GLU A 99 -5.79 18.63 -9.44
CA GLU A 99 -6.08 17.57 -10.40
C GLU A 99 -6.58 16.28 -9.73
N VAL A 100 -6.44 16.16 -8.41
CA VAL A 100 -6.93 15.00 -7.65
C VAL A 100 -8.47 14.91 -7.73
N PRO A 101 -9.04 13.71 -8.00
CA PRO A 101 -10.48 13.48 -7.99
C PRO A 101 -11.18 13.99 -6.72
N GLN A 102 -12.43 14.43 -6.86
CA GLN A 102 -13.16 15.14 -5.80
C GLN A 102 -13.48 14.26 -4.58
N ASP A 103 -13.79 13.00 -4.82
CA ASP A 103 -13.99 11.96 -3.81
C ASP A 103 -12.75 11.73 -2.95
N ILE A 104 -11.58 11.68 -3.58
CA ILE A 104 -10.27 11.58 -2.90
C ILE A 104 -9.99 12.85 -2.09
N LYS A 105 -10.19 14.04 -2.67
CA LYS A 105 -10.04 15.32 -1.93
C LYS A 105 -10.92 15.39 -0.69
N THR A 106 -12.20 15.04 -0.83
CA THR A 106 -13.15 15.05 0.30
C THR A 106 -12.73 14.07 1.38
N THR A 107 -12.19 12.90 1.00
CA THR A 107 -11.64 11.94 1.97
C THR A 107 -10.45 12.53 2.72
N PHE A 108 -9.51 13.16 2.03
CA PHE A 108 -8.33 13.76 2.66
C PHE A 108 -8.62 15.01 3.49
N GLU A 109 -9.60 15.83 3.10
CA GLU A 109 -10.09 16.95 3.91
C GLU A 109 -10.65 16.46 5.24
N LYS A 110 -11.45 15.39 5.24
CA LYS A 110 -11.95 14.76 6.47
C LYS A 110 -10.84 14.18 7.34
N LEU A 111 -9.79 13.64 6.72
CA LEU A 111 -8.60 13.15 7.41
C LEU A 111 -7.68 14.28 7.91
N GLY A 112 -7.96 15.54 7.58
CA GLY A 112 -7.17 16.70 8.01
C GLY A 112 -5.80 16.84 7.34
N ILE A 113 -5.56 16.15 6.22
CA ILE A 113 -4.25 16.14 5.55
C ILE A 113 -3.80 17.52 5.04
N PRO A 114 -4.66 18.33 4.37
CA PRO A 114 -4.25 19.65 3.87
C PRO A 114 -3.79 20.62 4.97
N GLU A 115 -4.34 20.51 6.18
CA GLU A 115 -3.92 21.33 7.32
C GLU A 115 -2.55 20.88 7.85
N ALA A 116 -2.36 19.56 8.01
CA ALA A 116 -1.10 18.97 8.46
C ALA A 116 0.06 19.22 7.49
N GLU A 117 -0.21 19.18 6.17
CA GLU A 117 0.75 19.53 5.12
C GLU A 117 1.26 20.97 5.29
N ARG A 118 0.34 21.92 5.49
CA ARG A 118 0.68 23.35 5.66
C ARG A 118 1.44 23.64 6.94
N THR A 119 1.14 22.93 8.03
CA THR A 119 1.73 23.24 9.34
C THR A 119 3.09 22.57 9.57
N SER A 120 3.28 21.32 9.12
CA SER A 120 4.34 20.49 9.70
C SER A 120 5.08 19.58 8.74
N LEU A 121 4.51 19.20 7.59
CA LEU A 121 5.10 18.15 6.76
C LEU A 121 6.09 18.73 5.73
N ALA A 122 7.24 18.07 5.59
CA ALA A 122 8.27 18.41 4.59
C ALA A 122 7.98 17.82 3.20
N GLY A 123 6.97 16.96 3.14
CA GLY A 123 6.36 16.38 1.95
C GLY A 123 5.18 15.50 2.37
N VAL A 124 4.25 15.29 1.45
CA VAL A 124 3.08 14.41 1.63
C VAL A 124 2.96 13.52 0.42
N GLY A 125 2.93 12.21 0.67
CA GLY A 125 2.48 11.23 -0.31
C GLY A 125 1.20 10.63 0.22
N ALA A 126 0.19 10.52 -0.62
CA ALA A 126 -1.10 9.99 -0.24
C ALA A 126 -1.45 8.82 -1.16
N GLN A 127 -1.57 7.64 -0.57
CA GLN A 127 -1.95 6.43 -1.27
C GLN A 127 -3.45 6.21 -1.10
N TYR A 128 -4.13 5.93 -2.20
CA TYR A 128 -5.54 5.57 -2.23
C TYR A 128 -5.65 4.22 -2.94
N ASP A 129 -6.27 3.25 -2.25
CA ASP A 129 -6.22 1.84 -2.61
C ASP A 129 -4.77 1.35 -2.82
N SER A 130 -4.48 0.82 -4.00
CA SER A 130 -3.15 0.30 -4.34
C SER A 130 -2.19 1.34 -4.89
N GLU A 131 -2.61 2.56 -5.21
CA GLU A 131 -1.77 3.49 -5.98
C GLU A 131 -1.56 4.83 -5.27
N LEU A 132 -0.40 5.45 -5.52
CA LEU A 132 -0.12 6.80 -5.04
C LEU A 132 -0.91 7.81 -5.88
N VAL A 133 -1.80 8.57 -5.25
CA VAL A 133 -2.68 9.52 -5.95
C VAL A 133 -2.23 10.97 -5.83
N TYR A 134 -1.38 11.27 -4.85
CA TYR A 134 -0.81 12.58 -4.63
C TYR A 134 0.60 12.46 -4.07
N HIS A 135 1.52 13.29 -4.55
CA HIS A 135 2.88 13.37 -4.09
C HIS A 135 3.40 14.81 -4.16
N ASN A 136 3.84 15.33 -3.01
CA ASN A 136 4.45 16.66 -2.91
C ASN A 136 5.66 16.63 -1.97
N VAL A 137 6.73 17.31 -2.35
CA VAL A 137 7.97 17.44 -1.55
C VAL A 137 8.40 18.89 -1.61
N LYS A 138 8.79 19.48 -0.46
CA LYS A 138 9.29 20.85 -0.45
C LYS A 138 10.55 20.98 -1.30
N GLU A 139 10.63 22.04 -2.10
CA GLU A 139 11.80 22.34 -2.95
C GLU A 139 13.10 22.38 -2.15
N GLU A 140 13.06 22.88 -0.90
CA GLU A 140 14.20 22.94 0.01
C GLU A 140 14.77 21.56 0.36
N VAL A 141 13.93 20.53 0.39
CA VAL A 141 14.30 19.14 0.68
C VAL A 141 14.87 18.48 -0.57
N LEU A 142 14.26 18.73 -1.73
CA LEU A 142 14.79 18.29 -3.03
C LEU A 142 16.15 18.92 -3.32
N ALA A 143 16.36 20.18 -2.95
CA ALA A 143 17.65 20.88 -3.09
C ALA A 143 18.78 20.25 -2.26
N GLN A 144 18.45 19.50 -1.21
CA GLN A 144 19.41 18.73 -0.41
C GLN A 144 19.68 17.33 -0.99
N GLY A 145 19.08 16.98 -2.13
CA GLY A 145 19.22 15.68 -2.77
C GLY A 145 18.39 14.57 -2.14
N VAL A 146 17.46 14.89 -1.24
CA VAL A 146 16.50 13.93 -0.70
C VAL A 146 15.56 13.50 -1.80
N VAL A 147 15.40 12.19 -1.96
CA VAL A 147 14.42 11.59 -2.87
C VAL A 147 13.27 11.07 -2.06
N TYR A 148 12.07 11.51 -2.41
CA TYR A 148 10.82 10.90 -1.99
C TYR A 148 10.01 10.65 -3.27
N THR A 149 9.59 9.41 -3.49
CA THR A 149 8.82 8.96 -4.66
C THR A 149 8.05 7.69 -4.31
N ASP A 150 7.16 7.23 -5.19
CA ASP A 150 6.49 5.94 -5.08
C ASP A 150 7.48 4.77 -5.28
N MET A 151 7.07 3.60 -4.80
CA MET A 151 7.89 2.40 -4.82
C MET A 151 8.14 1.90 -6.25
N GLU A 152 7.18 2.08 -7.16
CA GLU A 152 7.23 1.65 -8.56
C GLU A 152 8.27 2.45 -9.35
N SER A 153 8.25 3.77 -9.21
CA SER A 153 9.23 4.68 -9.79
C SER A 153 10.63 4.41 -9.26
N ALA A 154 10.78 4.10 -7.97
CA ALA A 154 12.06 3.69 -7.40
C ALA A 154 12.53 2.32 -7.91
N LEU A 155 11.62 1.36 -8.03
CA LEU A 155 11.90 -0.02 -8.47
C LEU A 155 12.36 -0.10 -9.93
N THR A 156 11.83 0.77 -10.78
CA THR A 156 12.08 0.76 -12.23
C THR A 156 12.99 1.89 -12.71
N GLY A 157 13.28 2.87 -11.85
CA GLY A 157 14.06 4.06 -12.15
C GLY A 157 15.51 4.00 -11.68
N GLU A 158 16.04 5.17 -11.32
CA GLU A 158 17.45 5.38 -10.95
C GLU A 158 17.89 4.57 -9.72
N TYR A 159 16.96 4.27 -8.80
CA TYR A 159 17.24 3.59 -7.53
C TYR A 159 16.95 2.08 -7.56
N ALA A 160 16.71 1.50 -8.75
CA ALA A 160 16.30 0.10 -8.90
C ALA A 160 17.28 -0.89 -8.24
N ASP A 161 18.58 -0.67 -8.36
CA ASP A 161 19.61 -1.53 -7.76
C ASP A 161 19.57 -1.45 -6.22
N MET A 162 19.35 -0.25 -5.67
CA MET A 162 19.21 -0.05 -4.22
C MET A 162 17.94 -0.72 -3.69
N VAL A 163 16.83 -0.56 -4.41
CA VAL A 163 15.58 -1.26 -4.10
C VAL A 163 15.83 -2.76 -4.08
N ARG A 164 16.44 -3.31 -5.13
CA ARG A 164 16.72 -4.75 -5.22
C ARG A 164 17.61 -5.25 -4.08
N GLU A 165 18.58 -4.47 -3.63
CA GLU A 165 19.47 -4.86 -2.53
C GLU A 165 18.76 -4.87 -1.17
N HIS A 166 17.79 -3.99 -0.96
CA HIS A 166 17.19 -3.73 0.35
C HIS A 166 15.75 -4.23 0.52
N PHE A 167 15.02 -4.45 -0.58
CA PHE A 167 13.61 -4.84 -0.54
C PHE A 167 13.41 -6.09 0.30
N MET A 168 12.56 -5.98 1.32
CA MET A 168 12.24 -7.06 2.27
C MET A 168 13.46 -7.78 2.87
N LYS A 169 14.59 -7.09 3.04
CA LYS A 169 15.78 -7.65 3.70
C LYS A 169 15.69 -7.59 5.22
N LEU A 170 15.13 -6.51 5.76
CA LEU A 170 14.93 -6.33 7.20
C LEU A 170 13.73 -7.11 7.72
N VAL A 171 12.68 -7.19 6.92
CA VAL A 171 11.46 -7.97 7.18
C VAL A 171 11.29 -8.96 6.03
N PRO A 172 11.99 -10.11 6.04
CA PRO A 172 11.90 -11.10 4.98
C PRO A 172 10.52 -11.79 4.95
N PRO A 173 10.12 -12.35 3.79
CA PRO A 173 8.86 -13.11 3.65
C PRO A 173 8.74 -14.25 4.67
N THR A 174 9.86 -14.80 5.13
CA THR A 174 9.90 -15.90 6.10
C THR A 174 9.60 -15.50 7.54
N ASP A 175 9.61 -14.20 7.87
CA ASP A 175 9.39 -13.74 9.26
C ASP A 175 7.96 -14.02 9.73
N HIS A 176 6.98 -13.89 8.82
CA HIS A 176 5.58 -14.03 9.16
C HIS A 176 4.72 -14.35 7.93
N LYS A 177 3.61 -15.07 8.11
CA LYS A 177 2.67 -15.38 7.02
C LYS A 177 2.22 -14.11 6.29
N PHE A 178 1.87 -13.04 7.00
CA PHE A 178 1.49 -11.77 6.37
C PHE A 178 2.65 -10.95 5.81
N ALA A 179 3.89 -11.19 6.25
CA ALA A 179 5.06 -10.64 5.56
C ALA A 179 5.22 -11.31 4.19
N ALA A 180 5.04 -12.63 4.12
CA ALA A 180 4.99 -13.35 2.85
C ALA A 180 3.84 -12.89 1.96
N LEU A 181 2.66 -12.64 2.53
CA LEU A 181 1.54 -12.06 1.80
C LEU A 181 1.91 -10.71 1.19
N HIS A 182 2.48 -9.81 1.99
CA HIS A 182 2.96 -8.52 1.51
C HIS A 182 3.96 -8.70 0.35
N GLY A 183 4.95 -9.59 0.49
CA GLY A 183 5.90 -9.85 -0.60
C GLY A 183 5.26 -10.36 -1.90
N ALA A 184 4.15 -11.08 -1.81
CA ALA A 184 3.44 -11.60 -2.98
C ALA A 184 2.60 -10.51 -3.70
N VAL A 185 1.87 -9.69 -2.93
CA VAL A 185 0.85 -8.79 -3.49
C VAL A 185 1.04 -7.31 -3.13
N TRP A 186 2.23 -6.89 -2.70
CA TRP A 186 2.51 -5.47 -2.48
C TRP A 186 2.18 -4.69 -3.75
N SER A 187 1.51 -3.57 -3.57
CA SER A 187 0.91 -2.85 -4.68
C SER A 187 1.19 -1.37 -4.68
N GLY A 188 1.83 -0.85 -3.65
CA GLY A 188 2.24 0.54 -3.54
C GLY A 188 3.22 0.72 -2.38
N GLY A 189 3.59 1.96 -2.13
CA GLY A 189 4.43 2.34 -1.01
C GLY A 189 5.25 3.58 -1.31
N SER A 190 6.06 3.96 -0.34
CA SER A 190 6.91 5.14 -0.39
C SER A 190 8.38 4.72 -0.40
N PHE A 191 9.15 5.22 -1.37
CA PHE A 191 10.60 5.16 -1.35
C PHE A 191 11.17 6.51 -0.90
N VAL A 192 11.96 6.48 0.18
CA VAL A 192 12.64 7.66 0.71
C VAL A 192 14.14 7.38 0.81
N TYR A 193 14.94 8.23 0.16
CA TYR A 193 16.39 8.22 0.25
C TYR A 193 16.89 9.59 0.71
N VAL A 194 17.75 9.59 1.73
CA VAL A 194 18.41 10.79 2.25
C VAL A 194 19.90 10.62 2.00
N PRO A 195 20.54 11.47 1.19
CA PRO A 195 21.98 11.40 0.96
C PRO A 195 22.76 11.73 2.24
N PRO A 196 24.01 11.22 2.35
CA PRO A 196 24.85 11.40 3.53
C PRO A 196 25.30 12.85 3.79
#